data_AF-A0A6L9YUA9-F1
#
_entry.id   AF-A0A6L9YUA9-F1
#
_cell.length_a   1.000
_cell.length_b   1.000
_cell.length_c   1.000
_cell.angle_alpha   90.00
_cell.angle_beta   90.00
_cell.angle_gamma   90.00
#
_symmetry.space_group_name_H-M   'P 1'
#
loop_
_entity.id
_entity.type
_entity.pdbx_description
1 polymer ?
#
loop_
_entity_poly.entity_id
_entity_poly.type
_entity_poly.pdbx_seq_one_letter_code
_entity_poly.pdbx_strand_id
1 'polypeptide(L)'
;GSGDDFINSGSGNDTLFLGGGDDRIFLETGNGFDTVNNFQLGMTTFDVTNPNDLSIVDSNNNAQIFSGGDLLAVVRFTQASTLIDNFDDVFV
;
A
#
# COMPACT_ATOMS: atom_id res chain seq x y z
N GLY A 1 0.27 -2.47 -14.28
CA GLY A 1 0.50 -2.98 -15.64
C GLY A 1 1.21 -4.30 -15.52
N SER A 2 1.83 -4.81 -16.60
CA SER A 2 2.89 -5.82 -16.45
C SER A 2 4.24 -5.12 -16.50
N GLY A 3 5.18 -5.53 -15.65
CA GLY A 3 6.49 -4.90 -15.55
C GLY A 3 6.56 -3.96 -14.35
N ASP A 4 7.75 -3.44 -14.09
CA ASP A 4 8.04 -2.65 -12.89
C ASP A 4 7.41 -1.26 -13.01
N ASP A 5 6.30 -1.02 -12.30
CA ASP A 5 5.56 0.24 -12.39
C ASP A 5 5.83 1.16 -11.19
N PHE A 6 6.06 2.45 -11.45
CA PHE A 6 5.93 3.49 -10.43
C PHE A 6 4.54 4.13 -10.52
N ILE A 7 3.77 4.04 -9.43
CA ILE A 7 2.36 4.42 -9.41
C ILE A 7 2.15 5.55 -8.40
N ASN A 8 1.67 6.68 -8.90
CA ASN A 8 1.10 7.77 -8.11
C ASN A 8 -0.31 8.03 -8.65
N SER A 9 -1.33 7.57 -7.91
CA SER A 9 -2.76 7.74 -8.23
C SER A 9 -3.22 9.20 -8.11
N GLY A 10 -2.51 10.01 -7.35
CA GLY A 10 -2.86 11.39 -7.06
C GLY A 10 -3.94 11.49 -5.98
N SER A 11 -4.73 12.56 -6.02
CA SER A 11 -5.81 12.78 -5.06
C SER A 11 -7.07 12.02 -5.45
N GLY A 12 -7.72 11.40 -4.48
CA GLY A 12 -8.98 10.69 -4.66
C GLY A 12 -8.99 9.37 -3.91
N ASN A 13 -10.01 8.57 -4.18
CA ASN A 13 -10.03 7.19 -3.77
C ASN A 13 -9.87 6.31 -5.00
N ASP A 14 -8.64 5.93 -5.31
CA ASP A 14 -8.34 5.20 -6.55
C ASP A 14 -8.36 3.69 -6.34
N THR A 15 -8.55 2.95 -7.43
CA THR A 15 -8.49 1.48 -7.42
C THR A 15 -7.35 1.03 -8.32
N LEU A 16 -6.31 0.50 -7.69
CA LEU A 16 -5.11 0.03 -8.35
C LEU A 16 -5.20 -1.49 -8.55
N PHE A 17 -4.84 -1.95 -9.74
CA PHE A 17 -4.71 -3.37 -10.07
C PHE A 17 -3.29 -3.63 -10.54
N LEU A 18 -2.51 -4.30 -9.70
CA LEU A 18 -1.15 -4.72 -10.04
C LEU A 18 -1.21 -5.94 -10.95
N GLY A 19 -0.34 -5.96 -11.97
CA GLY A 19 -0.24 -7.06 -12.93
C GLY A 19 1.07 -7.83 -12.83
N GLY A 20 1.86 -7.55 -11.79
CA GLY A 20 3.16 -8.15 -11.50
C GLY A 20 4.34 -7.43 -12.14
N GLY A 21 5.52 -7.63 -11.55
CA GLY A 21 6.67 -6.75 -11.71
C GLY A 21 7.03 -6.12 -10.37
N ASP A 22 8.20 -5.49 -10.28
CA ASP A 22 8.62 -4.76 -9.07
C ASP A 22 7.91 -3.39 -9.04
N ASP A 23 6.73 -3.36 -8.43
CA ASP A 23 5.86 -2.20 -8.36
C ASP A 23 6.17 -1.31 -7.15
N ARG A 24 6.23 0.01 -7.35
CA ARG A 24 6.37 1.02 -6.27
C ARG A 24 5.19 1.96 -6.27
N ILE A 25 4.39 1.93 -5.20
CA ILE A 25 3.17 2.72 -5.05
C ILE A 25 3.44 3.86 -4.08
N PHE A 26 3.23 5.10 -4.51
CA PHE A 26 3.39 6.27 -3.67
C PHE A 26 2.10 6.59 -2.91
N LEU A 27 2.21 6.66 -1.58
CA LEU A 27 1.11 6.92 -0.68
C LEU A 27 1.31 8.27 0.05
N GLU A 28 0.36 9.18 -0.13
CA GLU A 28 0.38 10.51 0.51
C GLU A 28 -0.79 10.70 1.46
N THR A 29 -0.52 11.41 2.57
CA THR A 29 -1.57 11.87 3.49
C THR A 29 -2.37 13.02 2.89
N GLY A 30 -3.63 13.15 3.33
CA GLY A 30 -4.52 14.26 3.00
C GLY A 30 -5.17 14.18 1.62
N ASN A 31 -4.91 13.10 0.88
CA ASN A 31 -5.29 12.96 -0.52
C ASN A 31 -6.36 11.90 -0.78
N GLY A 32 -6.99 11.33 0.26
CA GLY A 32 -7.89 10.19 0.12
C GLY A 32 -7.12 8.87 0.30
N PHE A 33 -7.71 7.75 -0.13
CA PHE A 33 -7.09 6.44 0.06
C PHE A 33 -7.19 5.54 -1.17
N ASP A 34 -6.14 4.77 -1.42
CA ASP A 34 -6.12 3.83 -2.54
C ASP A 34 -6.60 2.44 -2.16
N THR A 35 -7.29 1.76 -3.07
CA THR A 35 -7.58 0.33 -2.95
C THR A 35 -6.65 -0.45 -3.85
N VAL A 36 -5.74 -1.20 -3.26
CA VAL A 36 -4.70 -1.96 -3.97
C VAL A 36 -5.12 -3.41 -4.13
N ASN A 37 -5.19 -3.89 -5.37
CA ASN A 37 -5.53 -5.25 -5.72
C ASN A 37 -4.30 -5.97 -6.29
N ASN A 38 -4.23 -7.28 -6.05
CA ASN A 38 -3.14 -8.16 -6.45
C ASN A 38 -1.77 -7.76 -5.87
N PHE A 39 -1.75 -7.33 -4.60
CA PHE A 39 -0.49 -7.14 -3.88
C PHE A 39 0.36 -8.42 -3.88
N GLN A 40 1.65 -8.28 -4.15
CA GLN A 40 2.61 -9.39 -4.18
C GLN A 40 3.77 -9.09 -3.24
N LEU A 41 3.88 -9.86 -2.16
CA LEU A 41 4.98 -9.74 -1.21
C LEU A 41 6.32 -9.98 -1.92
N GLY A 42 7.28 -9.08 -1.71
CA GLY A 42 8.60 -9.11 -2.33
C GLY A 42 8.67 -8.53 -3.75
N MET A 43 7.54 -8.14 -4.33
CA MET A 43 7.44 -7.48 -5.64
C MET A 43 6.74 -6.12 -5.55
N THR A 44 5.99 -5.85 -4.49
CA THR A 44 5.29 -4.56 -4.30
C THR A 44 5.86 -3.83 -3.10
N THR A 45 6.22 -2.56 -3.31
CA THR A 45 6.66 -1.63 -2.27
C THR A 45 5.73 -0.42 -2.18
N PHE A 46 5.54 0.09 -0.98
CA PHE A 46 4.82 1.33 -0.67
C PHE A 46 5.82 2.41 -0.28
N ASP A 47 5.91 3.43 -1.12
CA ASP A 47 6.69 4.63 -0.88
C ASP A 47 5.86 5.60 -0.03
N VAL A 48 6.31 5.81 1.21
CA VAL A 48 5.62 6.61 2.21
C VAL A 48 6.53 7.72 2.72
N THR A 49 5.96 8.86 3.06
CA THR A 49 6.78 10.00 3.55
C THR A 49 7.55 9.68 4.84
N ASN A 50 6.96 8.90 5.75
CA ASN A 50 7.61 8.45 6.96
C ASN A 50 7.10 7.06 7.39
N PRO A 51 7.87 5.99 7.13
CA PRO A 51 7.50 4.63 7.53
C PRO A 51 7.25 4.50 9.04
N ASN A 52 7.95 5.26 9.89
CA ASN A 52 7.85 5.11 11.34
C ASN A 52 6.52 5.60 11.94
N ASP A 53 5.70 6.29 11.15
CA ASP A 53 4.39 6.79 11.57
C ASP A 53 3.23 5.89 11.10
N LEU A 54 3.57 4.73 10.49
CA LEU A 54 2.56 3.83 9.97
C LEU A 54 1.84 3.04 11.06
N SER A 55 0.53 2.95 10.93
CA SER A 55 -0.31 2.01 11.67
C SER A 55 -1.01 1.10 10.67
N ILE A 56 -0.82 -0.22 10.81
CA ILE A 56 -1.38 -1.22 9.88
C ILE A 56 -2.35 -2.10 10.66
N VAL A 57 -3.59 -2.19 10.20
CA VAL A 57 -4.66 -2.96 10.89
C VAL A 57 -5.48 -3.79 9.92
N ASP A 58 -6.00 -4.92 10.39
CA ASP A 58 -6.88 -5.79 9.60
C ASP A 58 -8.32 -5.26 9.56
N SER A 59 -8.94 -5.33 8.38
CA SER A 59 -10.36 -5.02 8.17
C SER A 59 -10.94 -5.86 7.03
N ASN A 60 -11.87 -6.77 7.36
CA ASN A 60 -12.61 -7.61 6.39
C ASN A 60 -11.70 -8.34 5.37
N ASN A 61 -10.67 -9.06 5.85
CA ASN A 61 -9.63 -9.73 5.03
C ASN A 61 -8.77 -8.79 4.18
N ASN A 62 -8.66 -7.52 4.57
CA ASN A 62 -7.76 -6.55 3.93
C ASN A 62 -6.88 -5.93 5.00
N ALA A 63 -5.70 -5.47 4.61
CA ALA A 63 -4.85 -4.65 5.45
C ALA A 63 -5.14 -3.18 5.15
N GLN A 64 -5.30 -2.36 6.18
CA GLN A 64 -5.45 -0.92 6.05
C GLN A 64 -4.18 -0.26 6.59
N ILE A 65 -3.59 0.61 5.78
CA ILE A 65 -2.36 1.35 6.09
C ILE A 65 -2.74 2.78 6.44
N PHE A 66 -2.36 3.23 7.63
CA PHE A 66 -2.62 4.58 8.12
C PHE A 66 -1.32 5.32 8.42
N SER A 67 -1.34 6.65 8.33
CA SER A 67 -0.30 7.55 8.88
C SER A 67 -0.97 8.75 9.55
N GLY A 68 -0.59 9.08 10.77
CA GLY A 68 -1.16 10.23 11.50
C GLY A 68 -2.68 10.17 11.71
N GLY A 69 -3.30 8.99 11.61
CA GLY A 69 -4.76 8.80 11.66
C GLY A 69 -5.48 8.94 10.32
N ASP A 70 -4.76 9.25 9.24
CA ASP A 70 -5.28 9.26 7.88
C ASP A 70 -5.14 7.87 7.24
N LEU A 71 -6.15 7.44 6.49
CA LEU A 71 -6.11 6.16 5.77
C LEU A 71 -5.43 6.39 4.43
N LEU A 72 -4.29 5.73 4.21
CA LEU A 72 -3.52 5.87 2.97
C LEU A 72 -3.93 4.83 1.93
N ALA A 73 -4.07 3.57 2.36
CA ALA A 73 -4.39 2.49 1.44
C ALA A 73 -5.11 1.32 2.11
N VAL A 74 -5.90 0.60 1.30
CA VAL A 74 -6.52 -0.68 1.61
C VAL A 74 -5.95 -1.73 0.67
N VAL A 75 -5.17 -2.66 1.23
CA VAL A 75 -4.55 -3.75 0.48
C VAL A 75 -5.46 -4.98 0.53
N ARG A 76 -6.07 -5.29 -0.61
CA ARG A 76 -7.10 -6.32 -0.74
C ARG A 76 -6.51 -7.72 -0.54
N PHE A 77 -7.26 -8.59 0.14
CA PHE A 77 -6.89 -10.00 0.37
C PHE A 77 -5.52 -10.20 1.02
N THR A 78 -5.05 -9.19 1.75
CA THR A 78 -3.76 -9.20 2.45
C THR A 78 -4.02 -8.98 3.93
N GLN A 79 -3.31 -9.71 4.79
CA GLN A 79 -3.40 -9.51 6.24
C GLN A 79 -2.41 -8.42 6.67
N ALA A 80 -2.74 -7.67 7.71
CA ALA A 80 -1.85 -6.66 8.29
C ALA A 80 -0.51 -7.28 8.71
N SER A 81 -0.52 -8.49 9.28
CA SER A 81 0.70 -9.22 9.66
C SER A 81 1.62 -9.47 8.48
N THR A 82 1.11 -9.70 7.26
CA THR A 82 1.96 -9.86 6.08
C THR A 82 2.79 -8.61 5.80
N LEU A 83 2.23 -7.42 6.00
CA LEU A 83 2.95 -6.16 5.80
C LEU A 83 3.85 -5.85 7.00
N ILE A 84 3.40 -6.12 8.22
CA ILE A 84 4.15 -5.85 9.45
C ILE A 84 5.37 -6.77 9.59
N ASP A 85 5.22 -8.07 9.31
CA ASP A 85 6.31 -9.05 9.44
C ASP A 85 7.41 -8.85 8.38
N ASN A 86 7.09 -8.14 7.29
CA ASN A 86 8.01 -7.83 6.19
C ASN A 86 8.15 -6.31 6.00
N PHE A 87 8.07 -5.56 7.10
CA PHE A 87 7.96 -4.10 7.06
C PHE A 87 9.06 -3.42 6.23
N ASP A 88 10.31 -3.80 6.46
CA ASP A 88 11.48 -3.20 5.79
C ASP A 88 11.57 -3.53 4.29
N ASP A 89 10.92 -4.62 3.85
CA ASP A 89 10.87 -5.00 2.44
C ASP A 89 9.68 -4.36 1.71
N VAL A 90 8.63 -3.99 2.46
CA VAL A 90 7.36 -3.49 1.92
C VAL A 90 7.28 -1.97 1.95
N PHE A 91 7.86 -1.29 2.94
CA PHE A 91 7.77 0.16 3.10
C PHE A 91 9.13 0.83 2.90
N VAL A 92 9.16 1.84 2.02
CA VAL A 92 10.37 2.49 1.52
C VAL A 92 10.27 4.00 1.54
#